data_AF-A0A224AN10-F1
#
_entry.id   AF-A0A224AN10-F1
#
_cell.length_a   1.000
_cell.length_b   1.000
_cell.length_c   1.000
_cell.angle_alpha   90.00
_cell.angle_beta   90.00
_cell.angle_gamma   90.00
#
_symmetry.space_group_name_H-M   'P 1'
#
loop_
_entity.id
_entity.type
_entity.pdbx_description
1 polymer ?
#
loop_
_entity_poly.entity_id
_entity_poly.type
_entity_poly.pdbx_seq_one_letter_code
_entity_poly.pdbx_strand_id
1 'polypeptide(L)'
;MVKEINKNKIYAEYFGSLETESLKIDYLRFNLKSYLHDSEIQNLAVYFRRLGFSSYKKERDKNKERTAIFNDKYSEVTFILYTTYHDGTHLEFAGKSANQLYFYIKSNKFNWNQLEKYGAFLRRIDTCYDRPQKSTDKVTNETFLEATIRHLKTNFPNNNLEYKRNRSGELIKVGHITNDKYYRVYLKGQCLRFEFEHKHRKTLNLYGNFLKTKQFRQLEQRISYEFLKQTQHLFRYSQETEKVEWLAQRLRPFQTIIGLAPAATTINIHYMDQCPMKKLQKQDLIRLFQLLAYLKSLDSYKIANLRSKFRQYQFPVREFLYFANPTTEVNQYQLGKTIDFFNSLEHNLVFKFLADKDYRMLVTIPEASATKVQNQWIAEVWVADEIFNYFEPFLFTDYFKQNKMTVDEFSVLFHIIQRFSVNNLRKDFDILRFYPSKLNGTRKKKIKDLFLRYIKKLQQEGKIQEQVLFPLQSESNPNRLINISDLNAQHLVEPFVIFEVLQVSFVE
;
A
#
# COMPACT_ATOMS: atom_id res chain seq x y z
N MET A 1 -3.83 13.41 28.60
CA MET A 1 -2.55 12.74 28.30
C MET A 1 -2.59 12.27 26.85
N VAL A 2 -2.08 13.08 25.93
CA VAL A 2 -1.93 12.70 24.52
C VAL A 2 -0.79 11.71 24.47
N LYS A 3 -1.05 10.45 24.11
CA LYS A 3 0.02 9.47 23.87
C LYS A 3 0.93 10.06 22.81
N GLU A 4 2.22 10.22 23.12
CA GLU A 4 3.23 10.44 22.10
C GLU A 4 3.15 9.27 21.10
N ILE A 5 2.57 9.57 19.93
CA ILE A 5 2.60 8.67 18.78
C ILE A 5 4.07 8.61 18.37
N ASN A 6 4.67 7.43 18.48
CA ASN A 6 6.02 7.22 17.98
C ASN A 6 5.93 7.37 16.45
N LYS A 7 6.53 8.44 15.93
CA LYS A 7 6.45 8.83 14.50
C LYS A 7 6.95 7.74 13.54
N ASN A 8 7.62 6.71 14.05
CA ASN A 8 8.20 5.63 13.25
C ASN A 8 7.38 4.33 13.24
N LYS A 9 6.11 4.35 13.70
CA LYS A 9 5.24 3.16 13.69
C LYS A 9 3.89 3.41 13.05
N ILE A 10 3.36 2.38 12.40
CA ILE A 10 2.00 2.32 11.87
C ILE A 10 1.07 1.80 12.96
N TYR A 11 0.00 2.55 13.20
CA TYR A 11 -1.05 2.21 14.16
C TYR A 11 -2.36 1.86 13.47
N ALA A 12 -3.27 1.20 14.19
CA ALA A 12 -4.57 0.79 13.65
C ALA A 12 -5.44 1.98 13.21
N GLU A 13 -5.36 3.10 13.89
CA GLU A 13 -6.09 4.33 13.56
C GLU A 13 -5.76 4.92 12.18
N TYR A 14 -4.65 4.52 11.57
CA TYR A 14 -4.27 4.97 10.22
C TYR A 14 -4.99 4.21 9.11
N PHE A 15 -5.77 3.19 9.46
CA PHE A 15 -6.57 2.43 8.51
C PHE A 15 -8.02 2.92 8.48
N GLY A 16 -8.69 2.67 7.36
CA GLY A 16 -10.08 3.03 7.15
C GLY A 16 -11.06 1.91 7.54
N SER A 17 -12.30 2.08 7.09
CA SER A 17 -13.32 1.02 7.13
C SER A 17 -12.92 -0.15 6.23
N LEU A 18 -13.57 -1.31 6.41
CA LEU A 18 -13.38 -2.44 5.50
C LEU A 18 -13.66 -2.04 4.04
N GLU A 19 -14.68 -1.21 3.81
CA GLU A 19 -15.04 -0.72 2.48
C GLU A 19 -13.94 0.14 1.86
N THR A 20 -13.41 1.13 2.59
CA THR A 20 -12.33 1.99 2.09
C THR A 20 -11.03 1.21 1.83
N GLU A 21 -10.81 0.12 2.56
CA GLU A 21 -9.66 -0.77 2.41
C GLU A 21 -9.94 -1.91 1.41
N SER A 22 -11.12 -1.92 0.77
CA SER A 22 -11.59 -2.96 -0.15
C SER A 22 -11.57 -4.39 0.45
N LEU A 23 -11.76 -4.49 1.76
CA LEU A 23 -11.83 -5.73 2.52
C LEU A 23 -13.28 -6.16 2.78
N LYS A 24 -13.46 -7.46 2.99
CA LYS A 24 -14.75 -8.05 3.34
C LYS A 24 -14.59 -9.06 4.46
N ILE A 25 -15.59 -9.12 5.34
CA ILE A 25 -15.75 -10.27 6.22
C ILE A 25 -16.19 -11.47 5.39
N ASP A 26 -15.41 -12.55 5.45
CA ASP A 26 -15.67 -13.81 4.72
C ASP A 26 -16.04 -14.95 5.65
N TYR A 27 -15.86 -14.81 6.95
CA TYR A 27 -16.29 -15.81 7.92
C TYR A 27 -16.53 -15.20 9.29
N LEU A 28 -17.58 -15.64 9.99
CA LEU A 28 -17.83 -15.33 11.40
C LEU A 28 -18.21 -16.61 12.13
N ARG A 29 -17.59 -16.82 13.30
CA ARG A 29 -18.04 -17.84 14.25
C ARG A 29 -18.32 -17.23 15.60
N PHE A 30 -19.53 -17.46 16.10
CA PHE A 30 -19.86 -17.26 17.51
C PHE A 30 -19.93 -18.60 18.20
N ASN A 31 -19.30 -18.68 19.37
CA ASN A 31 -19.50 -19.80 20.29
C ASN A 31 -20.52 -19.38 21.34
N LEU A 32 -21.42 -20.29 21.68
CA LEU A 32 -22.38 -20.13 22.77
C LEU A 32 -21.86 -20.92 23.98
N LYS A 33 -21.91 -20.37 25.19
CA LYS A 33 -21.52 -21.13 26.39
C LYS A 33 -22.45 -22.33 26.61
N SER A 34 -23.72 -22.15 26.29
CA SER A 34 -24.74 -23.19 26.42
C SER A 34 -24.70 -24.17 25.25
N TYR A 35 -24.90 -25.45 25.55
CA TYR A 35 -25.35 -26.42 24.57
C TYR A 35 -26.83 -26.13 24.27
N LEU A 36 -27.18 -25.95 23.00
CA LEU A 36 -28.57 -25.70 22.61
C LEU A 36 -29.30 -27.02 22.36
N HIS A 37 -30.46 -27.17 22.98
CA HIS A 37 -31.40 -28.23 22.66
C HIS A 37 -32.15 -27.93 21.36
N ASP A 38 -32.77 -28.96 20.75
CA ASP A 38 -33.44 -28.82 19.45
C ASP A 38 -34.52 -27.71 19.44
N SER A 39 -35.25 -27.50 20.55
CA SER A 39 -36.24 -26.42 20.66
C SER A 39 -35.60 -25.02 20.63
N GLU A 40 -34.44 -24.86 21.25
CA GLU A 40 -33.69 -23.59 21.26
C GLU A 40 -33.04 -23.31 19.90
N ILE A 41 -32.52 -24.36 19.26
CA ILE A 41 -32.03 -24.30 17.87
C ILE A 41 -33.16 -23.86 16.94
N GLN A 42 -34.35 -24.46 17.07
CA GLN A 42 -35.51 -24.10 16.25
C GLN A 42 -35.91 -22.62 16.44
N ASN A 43 -35.94 -22.13 17.68
CA ASN A 43 -36.25 -20.74 17.97
C ASN A 43 -35.24 -19.77 17.35
N LEU A 44 -33.94 -20.05 17.46
CA LEU A 44 -32.91 -19.24 16.81
C LEU A 44 -32.98 -19.34 15.29
N ALA A 45 -33.24 -20.52 14.74
CA ALA A 45 -33.40 -20.73 13.31
C ALA A 45 -34.56 -19.90 12.75
N VAL A 46 -35.69 -19.80 13.46
CA VAL A 46 -36.82 -18.92 13.09
C VAL A 46 -36.40 -17.45 13.07
N TYR A 47 -35.63 -17.01 14.07
CA TYR A 47 -35.08 -15.65 14.09
C TYR A 47 -34.16 -15.38 12.90
N PHE A 48 -33.20 -16.28 12.64
CA PHE A 48 -32.30 -16.17 11.50
C PHE A 48 -33.03 -16.23 10.15
N ARG A 49 -34.07 -17.05 10.03
CA ARG A 49 -34.93 -17.10 8.84
C ARG A 49 -35.62 -15.76 8.56
N ARG A 50 -36.08 -15.06 9.61
CA ARG A 50 -36.65 -13.68 9.48
C ARG A 50 -35.60 -12.67 9.03
N LEU A 51 -34.33 -12.86 9.39
CA LEU A 51 -33.21 -12.08 8.88
C LEU A 51 -32.76 -12.48 7.46
N GLY A 52 -33.34 -13.55 6.89
CA GLY A 52 -33.01 -14.02 5.55
C GLY A 52 -31.93 -15.10 5.50
N PHE A 53 -31.78 -15.91 6.55
CA PHE A 53 -30.85 -17.04 6.59
C PHE A 53 -31.57 -18.39 6.61
N SER A 54 -31.17 -19.27 5.70
CA SER A 54 -31.36 -20.72 5.80
C SER A 54 -30.54 -21.23 6.98
N SER A 55 -31.06 -22.23 7.67
CA SER A 55 -30.47 -22.76 8.89
C SER A 55 -30.20 -24.25 8.72
N TYR A 56 -28.99 -24.68 9.06
CA TYR A 56 -28.58 -26.08 9.01
C TYR A 56 -27.99 -26.50 10.36
N LYS A 57 -28.13 -27.77 10.71
CA LYS A 57 -27.44 -28.36 11.85
C LYS A 57 -26.42 -29.39 11.38
N LYS A 58 -25.27 -29.46 12.06
CA LYS A 58 -24.23 -30.45 11.79
C LYS A 58 -23.61 -30.92 13.09
N GLU A 59 -23.54 -32.23 13.28
CA GLU A 59 -22.76 -32.86 14.35
C GLU A 59 -21.31 -33.01 13.84
N ARG A 60 -20.35 -32.28 14.43
CA ARG A 60 -18.98 -32.23 13.89
C ARG A 60 -18.29 -33.60 13.97
N ASP A 61 -18.40 -34.27 15.11
CA ASP A 61 -17.61 -35.47 15.42
C ASP A 61 -18.17 -36.76 14.81
N LYS A 62 -19.39 -36.75 14.26
CA LYS A 62 -19.97 -37.92 13.58
C LYS A 62 -19.75 -37.94 12.06
N ASN A 63 -18.98 -36.97 11.51
CA ASN A 63 -18.79 -36.79 10.06
C ASN A 63 -20.10 -36.80 9.24
N LYS A 64 -21.24 -36.50 9.87
CA LYS A 64 -22.54 -36.50 9.21
C LYS A 64 -22.66 -35.28 8.29
N GLU A 65 -23.37 -35.47 7.19
CA GLU A 65 -23.81 -34.37 6.35
C GLU A 65 -24.67 -33.38 7.17
N ARG A 66 -24.64 -32.11 6.76
CA ARG A 66 -25.48 -31.09 7.40
C ARG A 66 -26.95 -31.39 7.12
N THR A 67 -27.80 -31.28 8.13
CA THR A 67 -29.26 -31.41 7.98
C THR A 67 -29.89 -30.03 7.90
N ALA A 68 -30.77 -29.81 6.94
CA ALA A 68 -31.52 -28.56 6.84
C ALA A 68 -32.59 -28.47 7.94
N ILE A 69 -32.68 -27.30 8.57
CA ILE A 69 -33.82 -26.89 9.41
C ILE A 69 -34.74 -26.01 8.55
N PHE A 70 -34.17 -25.01 7.89
CA PHE A 70 -34.81 -24.17 6.88
C PHE A 70 -33.87 -24.02 5.69
N ASN A 71 -34.38 -24.16 4.47
CA ASN A 71 -33.60 -24.07 3.22
C ASN A 71 -34.35 -23.23 2.17
N ASP A 72 -34.82 -22.05 2.59
CA ASP A 72 -35.68 -21.18 1.77
C ASP A 72 -35.09 -19.78 1.56
N LYS A 73 -33.83 -19.55 1.95
CA LYS A 73 -33.12 -18.26 1.83
C LYS A 73 -31.71 -18.44 1.25
N TYR A 74 -31.16 -17.32 0.76
CA TYR A 74 -29.84 -17.28 0.10
C TYR A 74 -28.65 -17.27 1.07
N SER A 75 -28.78 -16.63 2.24
CA SER A 75 -27.72 -16.67 3.26
C SER A 75 -27.90 -17.88 4.15
N GLU A 76 -26.83 -18.33 4.79
CA GLU A 76 -26.83 -19.56 5.60
C GLU A 76 -26.21 -19.34 6.98
N VAL A 77 -26.80 -19.98 8.00
CA VAL A 77 -26.20 -20.20 9.31
C VAL A 77 -26.13 -21.70 9.57
N THR A 78 -24.98 -22.17 10.08
CA THR A 78 -24.83 -23.56 10.50
C THR A 78 -24.64 -23.64 12.01
N PHE A 79 -25.51 -24.40 12.66
CA PHE A 79 -25.40 -24.81 14.05
C PHE A 79 -24.49 -26.04 14.12
N ILE A 80 -23.30 -25.88 14.72
CA ILE A 80 -22.38 -26.98 14.94
C ILE A 80 -22.58 -27.51 16.36
N LEU A 81 -22.99 -28.78 16.43
CA LEU A 81 -23.23 -29.53 17.65
C LEU A 81 -22.09 -30.52 17.88
N TYR A 82 -21.87 -30.88 19.15
CA TYR A 82 -20.87 -31.85 19.60
C TYR A 82 -19.47 -31.56 19.05
N THR A 83 -18.69 -30.79 19.81
CA THR A 83 -17.27 -30.61 19.53
C THR A 83 -16.44 -31.05 20.74
N THR A 84 -15.48 -31.94 20.52
CA THR A 84 -14.57 -32.49 21.55
C THR A 84 -13.82 -31.47 22.41
N TYR A 85 -13.79 -30.19 22.03
CA TYR A 85 -12.99 -29.14 22.71
C TYR A 85 -13.84 -28.01 23.30
N HIS A 86 -15.17 -28.09 23.18
CA HIS A 86 -16.10 -27.07 23.68
C HIS A 86 -17.51 -27.65 23.80
N ASP A 87 -18.07 -27.59 25.00
CA ASP A 87 -19.35 -28.23 25.34
C ASP A 87 -20.59 -27.46 24.83
N GLY A 88 -20.43 -26.26 24.28
CA GLY A 88 -21.52 -25.45 23.73
C GLY A 88 -21.66 -25.49 22.20
N THR A 89 -22.76 -24.93 21.70
CA THR A 89 -23.07 -24.86 20.25
C THR A 89 -22.27 -23.75 19.55
N HIS A 90 -21.80 -24.00 18.32
CA HIS A 90 -21.21 -22.94 17.47
C HIS A 90 -22.19 -22.48 16.40
N LEU A 91 -22.21 -21.18 16.14
CA LEU A 91 -22.90 -20.58 15.00
C LEU A 91 -21.85 -20.16 13.99
N GLU A 92 -21.86 -20.79 12.81
CA GLU A 92 -20.92 -20.53 11.73
C GLU A 92 -21.63 -19.86 10.54
N PHE A 93 -21.06 -18.73 10.10
CA PHE A 93 -21.49 -17.98 8.93
C PHE A 93 -20.32 -17.89 7.96
N ALA A 94 -20.48 -18.39 6.74
CA ALA A 94 -19.41 -18.44 5.75
C ALA A 94 -19.70 -17.55 4.53
N GLY A 95 -18.64 -17.02 3.93
CA GLY A 95 -18.65 -16.18 2.74
C GLY A 95 -19.66 -15.04 2.82
N LYS A 96 -20.55 -14.99 1.81
CA LYS A 96 -21.59 -13.97 1.68
C LYS A 96 -22.51 -13.91 2.91
N SER A 97 -22.76 -15.03 3.59
CA SER A 97 -23.58 -15.07 4.80
C SER A 97 -22.94 -14.31 5.97
N ALA A 98 -21.61 -14.42 6.12
CA ALA A 98 -20.87 -13.68 7.14
C ALA A 98 -20.91 -12.17 6.87
N ASN A 99 -20.72 -11.79 5.60
CA ASN A 99 -20.81 -10.41 5.16
C ASN A 99 -22.21 -9.81 5.43
N GLN A 100 -23.26 -10.58 5.10
CA GLN A 100 -24.65 -10.18 5.32
C GLN A 100 -24.97 -10.02 6.82
N LEU A 101 -24.51 -10.94 7.67
CA LEU A 101 -24.70 -10.83 9.11
C LEU A 101 -23.98 -9.58 9.66
N TYR A 102 -22.74 -9.35 9.25
CA TYR A 102 -21.99 -8.17 9.66
C TYR A 102 -22.70 -6.87 9.27
N PHE A 103 -23.25 -6.81 8.05
CA PHE A 103 -24.08 -5.69 7.60
C PHE A 103 -25.31 -5.48 8.48
N TYR A 104 -26.02 -6.55 8.88
CA TYR A 104 -27.17 -6.43 9.79
C TYR A 104 -26.79 -5.98 11.20
N ILE A 105 -25.64 -6.42 11.70
CA ILE A 105 -25.08 -5.92 12.97
C ILE A 105 -24.80 -4.42 12.86
N LYS A 106 -24.09 -3.99 11.80
CA LYS A 106 -23.71 -2.58 11.59
C LYS A 106 -24.93 -1.67 11.38
N SER A 107 -25.98 -2.17 10.74
CA SER A 107 -27.23 -1.44 10.48
C SER A 107 -28.28 -1.52 11.59
N ASN A 108 -27.91 -2.00 12.80
CA ASN A 108 -28.82 -2.19 13.94
C ASN A 108 -30.04 -3.09 13.66
N LYS A 109 -29.97 -3.96 12.65
CA LYS A 109 -31.03 -4.93 12.33
C LYS A 109 -30.87 -6.25 13.10
N PHE A 110 -29.71 -6.46 13.72
CA PHE A 110 -29.43 -7.63 14.53
C PHE A 110 -29.71 -7.39 16.03
N ASN A 111 -30.60 -8.18 16.60
CA ASN A 111 -30.90 -8.19 18.03
C ASN A 111 -29.94 -9.13 18.79
N TRP A 112 -28.96 -8.54 19.49
CA TRP A 112 -27.97 -9.26 20.27
C TRP A 112 -28.56 -10.10 21.42
N ASN A 113 -29.70 -9.70 22.00
CA ASN A 113 -30.32 -10.43 23.11
C ASN A 113 -30.67 -11.88 22.72
N GLN A 114 -30.88 -12.14 21.43
CA GLN A 114 -31.12 -13.50 20.93
C GLN A 114 -29.93 -14.43 21.17
N LEU A 115 -28.71 -13.92 21.14
CA LEU A 115 -27.48 -14.70 21.35
C LEU A 115 -26.92 -14.54 22.77
N GLU A 116 -27.10 -13.38 23.40
CA GLU A 116 -26.52 -13.10 24.73
C GLU A 116 -27.10 -13.97 25.83
N LYS A 117 -28.38 -14.34 25.74
CA LYS A 117 -29.01 -15.30 26.66
C LYS A 117 -28.32 -16.67 26.68
N TYR A 118 -27.53 -16.99 25.65
CA TYR A 118 -26.73 -18.22 25.55
C TYR A 118 -25.22 -17.98 25.78
N GLY A 119 -24.86 -16.80 26.28
CA GLY A 119 -23.48 -16.42 26.56
C GLY A 119 -22.61 -16.33 25.31
N ALA A 120 -23.13 -15.85 24.19
CA ALA A 120 -22.39 -15.79 22.92
C ALA A 120 -21.13 -14.91 22.96
N PHE A 121 -20.04 -15.41 22.35
CA PHE A 121 -18.80 -14.67 22.14
C PHE A 121 -18.15 -15.01 20.78
N LEU A 122 -17.46 -14.03 20.21
CA LEU A 122 -16.78 -14.18 18.93
C LEU A 122 -15.55 -15.10 19.06
N ARG A 123 -15.42 -16.04 18.12
CA ARG A 123 -14.33 -17.02 18.11
C ARG A 123 -13.62 -17.26 16.80
N ARG A 124 -14.09 -16.66 15.72
CA ARG A 124 -13.34 -16.57 14.48
C ARG A 124 -13.86 -15.42 13.65
N ILE A 125 -12.95 -14.70 13.02
CA ILE A 125 -13.26 -13.78 11.96
C ILE A 125 -12.26 -14.01 10.82
N ASP A 126 -12.77 -14.16 9.61
CA ASP A 126 -11.93 -14.21 8.42
C ASP A 126 -12.20 -12.96 7.59
N THR A 127 -11.14 -12.33 7.12
CA THR A 127 -11.19 -11.13 6.29
C THR A 127 -10.51 -11.42 4.97
N CYS A 128 -11.07 -10.96 3.86
CA CYS A 128 -10.50 -11.17 2.55
C CYS A 128 -10.41 -9.91 1.70
N TYR A 129 -9.43 -9.92 0.79
CA TYR A 129 -9.28 -9.02 -0.33
C TYR A 129 -9.35 -9.82 -1.62
N ASP A 130 -10.22 -9.42 -2.54
CA ASP A 130 -10.36 -10.02 -3.86
C ASP A 130 -9.68 -9.11 -4.89
N ARG A 131 -8.59 -9.57 -5.49
CA ARG A 131 -7.94 -8.88 -6.61
C ARG A 131 -8.47 -9.43 -7.94
N PRO A 132 -9.23 -8.64 -8.73
CA PRO A 132 -9.60 -9.07 -10.07
C PRO A 132 -8.37 -9.23 -10.98
N GLN A 133 -8.46 -10.15 -11.93
CA GLN A 133 -7.51 -10.18 -13.05
C GLN A 133 -7.64 -8.86 -13.86
N LYS A 134 -6.51 -8.23 -14.17
CA LYS A 134 -6.47 -7.03 -15.03
C LYS A 134 -5.93 -7.40 -16.40
N SER A 135 -6.40 -6.72 -17.44
CA SER A 135 -5.88 -6.88 -18.81
C SER A 135 -4.41 -6.46 -18.94
N THR A 136 -3.93 -5.62 -18.02
CA THR A 136 -2.55 -5.15 -17.96
C THR A 136 -1.61 -6.08 -17.20
N ASP A 137 -2.10 -7.19 -16.64
CA ASP A 137 -1.27 -8.13 -15.91
C ASP A 137 -0.31 -8.85 -16.86
N LYS A 138 1.00 -8.72 -16.61
CA LYS A 138 2.08 -9.41 -17.33
C LYS A 138 2.20 -10.88 -16.94
N VAL A 139 1.81 -11.25 -15.72
CA VAL A 139 1.87 -12.65 -15.23
C VAL A 139 0.48 -13.25 -15.00
N THR A 140 0.37 -14.56 -15.27
CA THR A 140 -0.84 -15.32 -14.96
C THR A 140 -0.96 -15.56 -13.45
N ASN A 141 -2.13 -16.01 -12.99
CA ASN A 141 -2.33 -16.31 -11.58
C ASN A 141 -1.52 -17.54 -11.15
N GLU A 142 -1.35 -18.51 -12.05
CA GLU A 142 -0.57 -19.72 -11.84
C GLU A 142 0.91 -19.37 -11.63
N THR A 143 1.49 -18.59 -12.55
CA THR A 143 2.88 -18.12 -12.42
C THR A 143 3.09 -17.32 -11.12
N PHE A 144 2.13 -16.46 -10.77
CA PHE A 144 2.18 -15.72 -9.51
C PHE A 144 2.18 -16.67 -8.30
N LEU A 145 1.30 -17.68 -8.26
CA LEU A 145 1.20 -18.61 -7.13
C LEU A 145 2.44 -19.49 -7.00
N GLU A 146 2.97 -20.02 -8.10
CA GLU A 146 4.20 -20.83 -8.12
C GLU A 146 5.42 -20.05 -7.61
N ALA A 147 5.58 -18.81 -8.06
CA ALA A 147 6.66 -17.96 -7.59
C ALA A 147 6.45 -17.48 -6.15
N THR A 148 5.21 -17.23 -5.74
CA THR A 148 4.87 -16.88 -4.34
C THR A 148 5.21 -18.03 -3.40
N ILE A 149 4.85 -19.28 -3.70
CA ILE A 149 5.19 -20.40 -2.82
C ILE A 149 6.71 -20.60 -2.73
N ARG A 150 7.44 -20.43 -3.85
CA ARG A 150 8.90 -20.47 -3.86
C ARG A 150 9.48 -19.40 -2.93
N HIS A 151 9.01 -18.17 -3.06
CA HIS A 151 9.39 -17.05 -2.21
C HIS A 151 9.15 -17.33 -0.72
N LEU A 152 7.96 -17.83 -0.37
CA LEU A 152 7.60 -18.12 1.01
C LEU A 152 8.44 -19.24 1.60
N LYS A 153 8.73 -20.31 0.84
CA LYS A 153 9.60 -21.40 1.29
C LYS A 153 11.02 -20.92 1.59
N THR A 154 11.55 -20.00 0.78
CA THR A 154 12.89 -19.43 0.99
C THR A 154 12.94 -18.49 2.19
N ASN A 155 11.95 -17.61 2.36
CA ASN A 155 11.99 -16.53 3.36
C ASN A 155 11.36 -16.93 4.71
N PHE A 156 10.48 -17.92 4.71
CA PHE A 156 9.79 -18.41 5.89
C PHE A 156 9.85 -19.94 5.97
N PRO A 157 11.07 -20.55 5.98
CA PRO A 157 11.23 -22.01 5.92
C PRO A 157 10.60 -22.73 7.11
N ASN A 158 10.49 -22.05 8.25
CA ASN A 158 9.91 -22.58 9.49
C ASN A 158 8.39 -22.38 9.59
N ASN A 159 7.78 -21.68 8.63
CA ASN A 159 6.32 -21.58 8.60
C ASN A 159 5.74 -22.88 8.04
N ASN A 160 4.59 -23.30 8.59
CA ASN A 160 3.82 -24.39 8.01
C ASN A 160 3.24 -23.93 6.67
N LEU A 161 3.93 -24.23 5.57
CA LEU A 161 3.57 -23.83 4.21
C LEU A 161 3.00 -25.02 3.45
N GLU A 162 1.79 -24.89 2.93
CA GLU A 162 1.14 -25.94 2.13
C GLU A 162 0.73 -25.36 0.77
N TYR A 163 1.12 -26.03 -0.31
CA TYR A 163 0.67 -25.72 -1.67
C TYR A 163 -0.19 -26.87 -2.19
N LYS A 164 -1.41 -26.57 -2.61
CA LYS A 164 -2.31 -27.53 -3.23
C LYS A 164 -2.74 -27.06 -4.60
N ARG A 165 -2.74 -27.99 -5.55
CA ARG A 165 -3.44 -27.86 -6.81
C ARG A 165 -4.57 -28.89 -6.82
N ASN A 166 -5.82 -28.43 -6.92
CA ASN A 166 -6.99 -29.28 -6.94
C ASN A 166 -7.97 -28.84 -8.04
N ARG A 167 -9.12 -29.53 -8.17
CA ARG A 167 -10.16 -29.18 -9.16
C ARG A 167 -10.73 -27.77 -8.97
N SER A 168 -10.59 -27.18 -7.79
CA SER A 168 -11.01 -25.81 -7.45
C SER A 168 -9.92 -24.77 -7.68
N GLY A 169 -8.74 -25.18 -8.16
CA GLY A 169 -7.61 -24.32 -8.50
C GLY A 169 -6.39 -24.52 -7.61
N GLU A 170 -5.53 -23.52 -7.63
CA GLU A 170 -4.29 -23.49 -6.84
C GLU A 170 -4.49 -22.69 -5.55
N LEU A 171 -3.87 -23.17 -4.47
CA LEU A 171 -4.04 -22.66 -3.12
C LEU A 171 -2.71 -22.71 -2.36
N ILE A 172 -2.28 -21.56 -1.85
CA ILE A 172 -1.21 -21.42 -0.89
C ILE A 172 -1.82 -21.22 0.50
N LYS A 173 -1.26 -21.91 1.48
CA LYS A 173 -1.61 -21.78 2.90
C LYS A 173 -0.37 -21.49 3.71
N VAL A 174 -0.49 -20.57 4.66
CA VAL A 174 0.57 -20.20 5.59
C VAL A 174 0.06 -20.35 7.02
N GLY A 175 0.77 -21.17 7.80
CA GLY A 175 0.36 -21.59 9.13
C GLY A 175 -0.47 -22.88 9.12
N HIS A 176 -0.83 -23.37 10.31
CA HIS A 176 -1.74 -24.50 10.46
C HIS A 176 -3.18 -24.00 10.71
N ILE A 177 -4.19 -24.75 10.29
CA ILE A 177 -5.60 -24.37 10.49
C ILE A 177 -5.97 -24.25 11.97
N THR A 178 -5.24 -24.91 12.88
CA THR A 178 -5.45 -24.79 14.33
C THR A 178 -4.81 -23.55 14.94
N ASN A 179 -3.94 -22.85 14.20
CA ASN A 179 -3.26 -21.67 14.71
C ASN A 179 -4.23 -20.48 14.87
N ASP A 180 -3.84 -19.56 15.74
CA ASP A 180 -4.57 -18.31 15.97
C ASP A 180 -4.59 -17.37 14.76
N LYS A 181 -3.66 -17.58 13.84
CA LYS A 181 -3.49 -16.83 12.59
C LYS A 181 -3.25 -17.84 11.46
N TYR A 182 -4.06 -17.75 10.41
CA TYR A 182 -3.94 -18.61 9.24
C TYR A 182 -4.18 -17.77 7.98
N TYR A 183 -3.33 -17.91 6.98
CA TYR A 183 -3.39 -17.09 5.77
C TYR A 183 -3.50 -17.97 4.52
N ARG A 184 -4.31 -17.54 3.56
CA ARG A 184 -4.56 -18.27 2.32
C ARG A 184 -4.50 -17.33 1.11
N VAL A 185 -3.97 -17.87 0.00
CA VAL A 185 -4.05 -17.23 -1.32
C VAL A 185 -4.51 -18.24 -2.33
N TYR A 186 -5.59 -17.96 -3.05
CA TYR A 186 -6.16 -18.90 -4.02
C TYR A 186 -6.99 -18.20 -5.09
N LEU A 187 -7.20 -18.90 -6.21
CA LEU A 187 -8.11 -18.45 -7.25
C LEU A 187 -9.57 -18.67 -6.80
N LYS A 188 -10.38 -17.61 -6.84
CA LYS A 188 -11.83 -17.65 -6.60
C LYS A 188 -12.55 -17.02 -7.79
N GLY A 189 -13.00 -17.88 -8.71
CA GLY A 189 -13.55 -17.41 -9.99
C GLY A 189 -12.49 -16.67 -10.80
N GLN A 190 -12.76 -15.41 -11.15
CA GLN A 190 -11.84 -14.54 -11.92
C GLN A 190 -10.94 -13.65 -11.04
N CYS A 191 -10.93 -13.89 -9.73
CA CYS A 191 -10.17 -13.09 -8.78
C CYS A 191 -9.15 -13.94 -8.03
N LEU A 192 -7.99 -13.37 -7.75
CA LEU A 192 -7.06 -13.90 -6.77
C LEU A 192 -7.49 -13.40 -5.38
N ARG A 193 -7.81 -14.32 -4.48
CA ARG A 193 -8.26 -14.01 -3.13
C ARG A 193 -7.11 -14.13 -2.15
N PHE A 194 -6.94 -13.10 -1.33
CA PHE A 194 -6.09 -13.07 -0.15
C PHE A 194 -6.99 -13.12 1.08
N GLU A 195 -6.84 -14.15 1.90
CA GLU A 195 -7.73 -14.38 3.04
C GLU A 195 -6.93 -14.59 4.31
N PHE A 196 -7.30 -13.85 5.36
CA PHE A 196 -6.69 -13.92 6.68
C PHE A 196 -7.72 -14.35 7.71
N GLU A 197 -7.47 -15.50 8.31
CA GLU A 197 -8.26 -16.10 9.37
C GLU A 197 -7.67 -15.79 10.73
N HIS A 198 -8.49 -15.23 11.62
CA HIS A 198 -8.10 -14.77 12.94
C HIS A 198 -8.91 -15.47 14.04
N LYS A 199 -8.19 -16.11 14.97
CA LYS A 199 -8.70 -16.92 16.08
C LYS A 199 -8.18 -16.52 17.45
N HIS A 200 -7.22 -15.59 17.52
CA HIS A 200 -6.59 -15.18 18.78
C HIS A 200 -7.60 -14.66 19.81
N ARG A 201 -7.67 -15.34 20.96
CA ARG A 201 -8.72 -15.15 21.96
C ARG A 201 -8.83 -13.72 22.48
N LYS A 202 -7.71 -13.09 22.85
CA LYS A 202 -7.75 -11.72 23.43
C LYS A 202 -8.26 -10.70 22.41
N THR A 203 -7.81 -10.81 21.16
CA THR A 203 -8.23 -9.93 20.07
C THR A 203 -9.71 -10.11 19.75
N LEU A 204 -10.18 -11.36 19.67
CA LEU A 204 -11.58 -11.63 19.38
C LEU A 204 -12.53 -11.23 20.52
N ASN A 205 -12.09 -11.30 21.78
CA ASN A 205 -12.87 -10.75 22.89
C ASN A 205 -13.02 -9.23 22.74
N LEU A 206 -11.94 -8.51 22.37
CA LEU A 206 -11.99 -7.08 22.10
C LEU A 206 -12.92 -6.77 20.91
N TYR A 207 -12.81 -7.51 19.81
CA TYR A 207 -13.68 -7.34 18.65
C TYR A 207 -15.15 -7.63 18.97
N GLY A 208 -15.41 -8.67 19.76
CA GLY A 208 -16.74 -8.98 20.28
C GLY A 208 -17.33 -7.83 21.09
N ASN A 209 -16.52 -7.19 21.94
CA ASN A 209 -16.95 -6.00 22.68
C ASN A 209 -17.28 -4.86 21.72
N PHE A 210 -16.44 -4.57 20.72
CA PHE A 210 -16.72 -3.52 19.75
C PHE A 210 -18.00 -3.76 18.95
N LEU A 211 -18.29 -5.01 18.56
CA LEU A 211 -19.54 -5.37 17.90
C LEU A 211 -20.76 -5.06 18.77
N LYS A 212 -20.71 -5.39 20.06
CA LYS A 212 -21.81 -5.17 21.01
C LYS A 212 -22.00 -3.70 21.37
N THR A 213 -20.91 -2.99 21.61
CA THR A 213 -20.92 -1.56 21.95
C THR A 213 -20.96 -0.65 20.72
N LYS A 214 -21.17 -1.22 19.52
CA LYS A 214 -21.31 -0.50 18.24
C LYS A 214 -20.10 0.38 17.89
N GLN A 215 -18.90 0.01 18.31
CA GLN A 215 -17.64 0.68 17.99
C GLN A 215 -17.08 0.19 16.65
N PHE A 216 -17.87 0.31 15.58
CA PHE A 216 -17.54 -0.28 14.28
C PHE A 216 -16.31 0.33 13.63
N ARG A 217 -16.09 1.64 13.80
CA ARG A 217 -14.88 2.30 13.29
C ARG A 217 -13.63 1.65 13.87
N GLN A 218 -13.52 1.55 15.19
CA GLN A 218 -12.38 0.95 15.87
C GLN A 218 -12.19 -0.53 15.50
N LEU A 219 -13.29 -1.27 15.32
CA LEU A 219 -13.27 -2.65 14.89
C LEU A 219 -12.69 -2.80 13.48
N GLU A 220 -13.26 -2.11 12.49
CA GLU A 220 -12.85 -2.20 11.09
C GLU A 220 -11.40 -1.74 10.91
N GLN A 221 -11.01 -0.65 11.57
CA GLN A 221 -9.62 -0.17 11.58
C GLN A 221 -8.63 -1.24 12.05
N ARG A 222 -8.96 -1.96 13.13
CA ARG A 222 -8.09 -3.03 13.65
C ARG A 222 -8.09 -4.28 12.77
N ILE A 223 -9.22 -4.63 12.17
CA ILE A 223 -9.29 -5.76 11.24
C ILE A 223 -8.42 -5.47 10.00
N SER A 224 -8.59 -4.29 9.40
CA SER A 224 -7.80 -3.83 8.26
C SER A 224 -6.31 -3.77 8.59
N TYR A 225 -5.97 -3.25 9.77
CA TYR A 225 -4.61 -3.24 10.30
C TYR A 225 -3.99 -4.64 10.35
N GLU A 226 -4.65 -5.60 11.01
CA GLU A 226 -4.09 -6.95 11.15
C GLU A 226 -3.99 -7.67 9.80
N PHE A 227 -4.97 -7.46 8.90
CA PHE A 227 -4.93 -7.99 7.53
C PHE A 227 -3.69 -7.47 6.79
N LEU A 228 -3.53 -6.14 6.70
CA LEU A 228 -2.44 -5.50 5.97
C LEU A 228 -1.07 -5.77 6.62
N LYS A 229 -0.98 -5.82 7.96
CA LYS A 229 0.22 -6.24 8.70
C LYS A 229 0.64 -7.65 8.31
N GLN A 230 -0.29 -8.60 8.31
CA GLN A 230 0.00 -9.99 7.94
C GLN A 230 0.37 -10.11 6.46
N THR A 231 -0.35 -9.45 5.56
CA THR A 231 -0.02 -9.47 4.12
C THR A 231 1.35 -8.84 3.87
N GLN A 232 1.67 -7.69 4.46
CA GLN A 232 2.99 -7.06 4.31
C GLN A 232 4.10 -7.98 4.79
N HIS A 233 3.93 -8.64 5.94
CA HIS A 233 4.91 -9.58 6.45
C HIS A 233 5.24 -10.67 5.42
N LEU A 234 4.22 -11.24 4.77
CA LEU A 234 4.38 -12.34 3.82
C LEU A 234 4.91 -11.90 2.44
N PHE A 235 4.62 -10.68 2.00
CA PHE A 235 4.85 -10.23 0.61
C PHE A 235 5.89 -9.11 0.45
N ARG A 236 6.47 -8.58 1.53
CA ARG A 236 7.43 -7.45 1.48
C ARG A 236 8.66 -7.65 0.59
N TYR A 237 9.04 -8.90 0.32
CA TYR A 237 10.19 -9.26 -0.51
C TYR A 237 9.79 -10.06 -1.76
N SER A 238 8.49 -10.12 -2.08
CA SER A 238 8.04 -10.81 -3.29
C SER A 238 8.67 -10.17 -4.53
N GLN A 239 9.13 -11.00 -5.47
CA GLN A 239 9.54 -10.56 -6.81
C GLN A 239 8.34 -10.52 -7.76
N GLU A 240 7.31 -11.32 -7.47
CA GLU A 240 6.02 -11.23 -8.15
C GLU A 240 5.14 -10.18 -7.47
N THR A 241 5.29 -8.95 -7.94
CA THR A 241 4.74 -7.77 -7.28
C THR A 241 3.48 -7.24 -7.96
N GLU A 242 3.20 -7.72 -9.16
CA GLU A 242 2.08 -7.26 -9.98
C GLU A 242 0.72 -7.61 -9.38
N LYS A 243 0.60 -8.72 -8.65
CA LYS A 243 -0.65 -9.12 -7.97
C LYS A 243 -0.77 -8.63 -6.53
N VAL A 244 0.22 -7.86 -6.04
CA VAL A 244 0.25 -7.26 -4.70
C VAL A 244 0.51 -5.76 -4.76
N GLU A 245 0.25 -5.14 -5.91
CA GLU A 245 0.43 -3.70 -6.13
C GLU A 245 -0.49 -2.86 -5.24
N TRP A 246 -1.68 -3.38 -4.92
CA TRP A 246 -2.64 -2.76 -4.01
C TRP A 246 -2.09 -2.60 -2.59
N LEU A 247 -1.27 -3.56 -2.14
CA LEU A 247 -0.58 -3.49 -0.84
C LEU A 247 0.43 -2.35 -0.84
N ALA A 248 1.19 -2.21 -1.94
CA ALA A 248 2.15 -1.14 -2.11
C ALA A 248 1.48 0.24 -2.16
N GLN A 249 0.41 0.39 -2.94
CA GLN A 249 -0.39 1.62 -2.97
C GLN A 249 -0.85 2.02 -1.57
N ARG A 250 -1.28 1.03 -0.78
CA ARG A 250 -1.81 1.31 0.55
C ARG A 250 -0.74 1.66 1.58
N LEU A 251 0.43 1.01 1.53
CA LEU A 251 1.44 1.10 2.60
C LEU A 251 2.56 2.09 2.32
N ARG A 252 2.86 2.42 1.07
CA ARG A 252 3.89 3.40 0.68
C ARG A 252 3.81 4.75 1.41
N PRO A 253 2.62 5.38 1.56
CA PRO A 253 2.52 6.66 2.26
C PRO A 253 3.11 6.63 3.68
N PHE A 254 3.06 5.47 4.34
CA PHE A 254 3.63 5.32 5.68
C PHE A 254 5.16 5.29 5.72
N GLN A 255 5.82 4.98 4.59
CA GLN A 255 7.28 5.09 4.50
C GLN A 255 7.72 6.55 4.60
N THR A 256 6.92 7.48 4.09
CA THR A 256 7.14 8.93 4.18
C THR A 256 6.90 9.45 5.60
N ILE A 257 5.93 8.87 6.33
CA ILE A 257 5.70 9.20 7.76
C ILE A 257 6.88 8.79 8.64
N ILE A 258 7.41 7.58 8.41
CA ILE A 258 8.45 6.95 9.23
C ILE A 258 9.85 7.46 8.87
N GLY A 259 10.06 7.90 7.62
CA GLY A 259 11.30 8.46 7.13
C GLY A 259 11.50 9.92 7.54
N LEU A 260 11.73 10.18 8.82
CA LEU A 260 12.18 11.50 9.30
C LEU A 260 13.67 11.72 8.98
N ALA A 261 14.01 11.78 7.70
CA ALA A 261 15.16 12.59 7.31
C ALA A 261 14.79 14.07 7.52
N PRO A 262 15.75 14.95 7.86
CA PRO A 262 15.47 16.38 7.93
C PRO A 262 14.85 16.83 6.61
N ALA A 263 13.72 17.55 6.64
CA ALA A 263 13.01 18.04 5.45
C ALA A 263 13.93 18.79 4.45
N ALA A 264 15.09 19.26 4.92
CA ALA A 264 16.13 19.90 4.13
C ALA A 264 16.88 18.96 3.15
N THR A 265 16.77 17.63 3.24
CA THR A 265 17.56 16.70 2.40
C THR A 265 16.73 15.77 1.52
N THR A 266 15.41 15.87 1.55
CA THR A 266 14.52 14.95 0.83
C THR A 266 13.51 15.68 -0.07
N ILE A 267 12.99 14.93 -1.03
CA ILE A 267 11.85 15.33 -1.87
C ILE A 267 10.75 14.27 -1.79
N ASN A 268 9.53 14.73 -1.57
CA ASN A 268 8.33 13.91 -1.58
C ASN A 268 7.76 13.89 -3.00
N ILE A 269 7.47 12.70 -3.51
CA ILE A 269 7.06 12.49 -4.90
C ILE A 269 5.80 11.61 -4.92
N HIS A 270 4.89 11.95 -5.82
CA HIS A 270 3.69 11.14 -6.11
C HIS A 270 3.89 10.28 -7.36
N TYR A 271 2.92 9.45 -7.68
CA TYR A 271 2.93 8.67 -8.92
C TYR A 271 3.07 9.57 -10.14
N MET A 272 3.91 9.16 -11.10
CA MET A 272 4.21 9.91 -12.31
C MET A 272 3.80 9.13 -13.56
N ASP A 273 3.26 9.87 -14.53
CA ASP A 273 3.01 9.34 -15.86
C ASP A 273 4.33 8.95 -16.54
N GLN A 274 4.31 7.81 -17.24
CA GLN A 274 5.47 7.27 -17.94
C GLN A 274 5.58 7.83 -19.37
N CYS A 275 5.25 9.11 -19.55
CA CYS A 275 5.27 9.78 -20.84
C CYS A 275 6.58 10.55 -21.08
N PRO A 276 6.93 10.82 -22.35
CA PRO A 276 8.08 11.66 -22.68
C PRO A 276 7.88 13.10 -22.20
N MET A 277 8.94 13.69 -21.64
CA MET A 277 8.96 15.09 -21.19
C MET A 277 10.14 15.84 -21.80
N LYS A 278 9.92 17.11 -22.16
CA LYS A 278 11.00 18.03 -22.54
C LYS A 278 11.90 18.32 -21.34
N LYS A 279 13.15 18.69 -21.60
CA LYS A 279 14.13 18.99 -20.54
C LYS A 279 13.62 20.00 -19.51
N LEU A 280 13.04 21.12 -19.98
CA LEU A 280 12.53 22.17 -19.10
C LEU A 280 11.41 21.66 -18.18
N GLN A 281 10.45 20.91 -18.73
CA GLN A 281 9.36 20.29 -17.97
C GLN A 281 9.86 19.37 -16.85
N LYS A 282 10.91 18.58 -17.12
CA LYS A 282 11.55 17.74 -16.09
C LYS A 282 12.16 18.58 -14.98
N GLN A 283 12.85 19.67 -15.33
CA GLN A 283 13.49 20.57 -14.37
C GLN A 283 12.45 21.28 -13.51
N ASP A 284 11.38 21.79 -14.12
CA ASP A 284 10.30 22.48 -13.41
C ASP A 284 9.52 21.53 -12.50
N LEU A 285 9.33 20.27 -12.90
CA LEU A 285 8.68 19.27 -12.05
C LEU A 285 9.53 18.94 -10.81
N ILE A 286 10.85 18.80 -10.96
CA ILE A 286 11.74 18.62 -9.81
C ILE A 286 11.74 19.86 -8.91
N ARG A 287 11.79 21.06 -9.50
CA ARG A 287 11.72 22.33 -8.75
C ARG A 287 10.41 22.48 -7.99
N LEU A 288 9.30 22.01 -8.54
CA LEU A 288 8.02 21.96 -7.84
C LEU A 288 8.11 21.08 -6.59
N PHE A 289 8.66 19.87 -6.69
CA PHE A 289 8.83 19.01 -5.51
C PHE A 289 9.75 19.64 -4.46
N GLN A 290 10.83 20.29 -4.91
CA GLN A 290 11.73 21.06 -4.02
C GLN A 290 11.01 22.26 -3.39
N LEU A 291 10.14 22.96 -4.11
CA LEU A 291 9.32 24.05 -3.59
C LEU A 291 8.40 23.53 -2.50
N LEU A 292 7.66 22.44 -2.75
CA LEU A 292 6.77 21.85 -1.74
C LEU A 292 7.54 21.42 -0.47
N ALA A 293 8.73 20.83 -0.63
CA ALA A 293 9.61 20.50 0.49
C ALA A 293 10.09 21.75 1.25
N TYR A 294 10.46 22.83 0.53
CA TYR A 294 10.86 24.10 1.13
C TYR A 294 9.72 24.75 1.90
N LEU A 295 8.51 24.83 1.33
CA LEU A 295 7.34 25.41 2.00
C LEU A 295 6.96 24.64 3.27
N LYS A 296 7.12 23.31 3.28
CA LYS A 296 6.95 22.47 4.48
C LYS A 296 7.95 22.84 5.60
N SER A 297 9.08 23.46 5.28
CA SER A 297 10.08 23.91 6.26
C SER A 297 9.86 25.34 6.77
N LEU A 298 8.91 26.08 6.21
CA LEU A 298 8.60 27.45 6.61
C LEU A 298 7.46 27.47 7.63
N ASP A 299 7.68 28.17 8.75
CA ASP A 299 6.68 28.33 9.81
C ASP A 299 5.72 29.51 9.57
N SER A 300 6.13 30.49 8.76
CA SER A 300 5.36 31.72 8.52
C SER A 300 4.59 31.63 7.20
N TYR A 301 3.26 31.73 7.28
CA TYR A 301 2.36 31.83 6.15
C TYR A 301 1.07 32.54 6.57
N LYS A 302 0.39 33.15 5.60
CA LYS A 302 -0.99 33.62 5.77
C LYS A 302 -1.95 32.52 5.33
N ILE A 303 -3.15 32.52 5.90
CA ILE A 303 -4.21 31.59 5.52
C ILE A 303 -5.31 32.40 4.85
N ALA A 304 -5.82 31.91 3.72
CA ALA A 304 -7.10 32.36 3.19
C ALA A 304 -8.04 31.18 2.97
N ASN A 305 -9.32 31.44 3.17
CA ASN A 305 -10.39 30.49 2.89
C ASN A 305 -11.11 30.96 1.62
N LEU A 306 -11.02 30.16 0.56
CA LEU A 306 -11.95 30.25 -0.58
C LEU A 306 -13.05 29.20 -0.35
N ARG A 307 -13.35 28.35 -1.35
CA ARG A 307 -14.08 27.10 -1.12
C ARG A 307 -13.25 26.07 -0.33
N SER A 308 -11.93 26.15 -0.47
CA SER A 308 -10.95 25.33 0.26
C SER A 308 -9.96 26.26 0.98
N LYS A 309 -9.23 25.70 1.94
CA LYS A 309 -8.21 26.44 2.72
C LYS A 309 -6.88 26.44 1.97
N PHE A 310 -6.29 27.63 1.82
CA PHE A 310 -4.99 27.83 1.19
C PHE A 310 -4.03 28.53 2.14
N ARG A 311 -2.73 28.23 1.97
CA ARG A 311 -1.62 28.94 2.60
C ARG A 311 -0.94 29.81 1.56
N GLN A 312 -0.68 31.05 1.93
CA GLN A 312 0.12 32.01 1.17
C GLN A 312 1.48 32.15 1.85
N TYR A 313 2.53 31.82 1.12
CA TYR A 313 3.90 31.98 1.57
C TYR A 313 4.55 33.18 0.88
N GLN A 314 5.34 33.93 1.61
CA GLN A 314 6.20 34.99 1.08
C GLN A 314 7.63 34.75 1.58
N PHE A 315 8.60 34.70 0.66
CA PHE A 315 9.99 34.44 1.00
C PHE A 315 10.95 34.99 -0.07
N PRO A 316 12.21 35.31 0.27
CA PRO A 316 13.20 35.69 -0.73
C PRO A 316 13.50 34.55 -1.71
N VAL A 317 13.46 34.82 -3.01
CA VAL A 317 13.77 33.83 -4.08
C VAL A 317 15.15 33.21 -3.89
N ARG A 318 16.09 33.99 -3.34
CA ARG A 318 17.46 33.53 -3.05
C ARG A 318 17.51 32.45 -1.97
N GLU A 319 16.61 32.48 -0.99
CA GLU A 319 16.55 31.45 0.06
C GLU A 319 16.04 30.13 -0.49
N PHE A 320 15.00 30.14 -1.33
CA PHE A 320 14.57 28.94 -2.04
C PHE A 320 15.68 28.38 -2.95
N LEU A 321 16.39 29.24 -3.67
CA LEU A 321 17.54 28.84 -4.49
C LEU A 321 18.63 28.17 -3.67
N TYR A 322 18.95 28.73 -2.50
CA TYR A 322 19.90 28.14 -1.57
C TYR A 322 19.39 26.80 -1.03
N PHE A 323 18.11 26.69 -0.69
CA PHE A 323 17.51 25.42 -0.28
C PHE A 323 17.61 24.35 -1.38
N ALA A 324 17.27 24.69 -2.62
CA ALA A 324 17.27 23.77 -3.76
C ALA A 324 18.69 23.45 -4.26
N ASN A 325 19.68 24.28 -3.94
CA ASN A 325 21.07 24.07 -4.30
C ASN A 325 22.03 24.81 -3.34
N PRO A 326 22.34 24.21 -2.17
CA PRO A 326 23.05 24.90 -1.07
C PRO A 326 24.54 25.15 -1.34
N THR A 327 25.08 24.57 -2.40
CA THR A 327 26.53 24.56 -2.69
C THR A 327 26.92 25.55 -3.79
N THR A 328 26.00 26.38 -4.27
CA THR A 328 26.25 27.32 -5.35
C THR A 328 26.13 28.77 -4.89
N GLU A 329 27.15 29.59 -5.22
CA GLU A 329 27.01 31.05 -5.20
C GLU A 329 25.89 31.48 -6.17
N VAL A 330 24.85 32.11 -5.63
CA VAL A 330 23.65 32.47 -6.39
C VAL A 330 23.98 33.56 -7.42
N ASN A 331 24.18 33.17 -8.67
CA ASN A 331 24.40 34.10 -9.77
C ASN A 331 23.09 34.59 -10.39
N GLN A 332 23.18 35.69 -11.16
CA GLN A 332 22.00 36.33 -11.77
C GLN A 332 21.25 35.41 -12.75
N TYR A 333 21.95 34.51 -13.44
CA TYR A 333 21.33 33.58 -14.39
C TYR A 333 20.44 32.55 -13.68
N GLN A 334 20.88 32.01 -12.55
CA GLN A 334 20.09 31.10 -11.72
C GLN A 334 18.90 31.80 -11.07
N LEU A 335 19.10 33.05 -10.65
CA LEU A 335 18.03 33.90 -10.13
C LEU A 335 16.94 34.13 -11.18
N GLY A 336 17.31 34.57 -12.39
CA GLY A 336 16.38 34.77 -13.50
C GLY A 336 15.58 33.51 -13.81
N LYS A 337 16.25 32.36 -13.95
CA LYS A 337 15.57 31.07 -14.17
C LYS A 337 14.60 30.66 -13.07
N THR A 338 14.79 31.13 -11.85
CA THR A 338 13.92 30.79 -10.72
C THR A 338 12.73 31.71 -10.66
N ILE A 339 12.92 32.99 -11.02
CA ILE A 339 11.83 33.94 -11.27
C ILE A 339 10.92 33.42 -12.39
N ASP A 340 11.50 32.99 -13.51
CA ASP A 340 10.75 32.41 -14.64
C ASP A 340 9.94 31.18 -14.21
N PHE A 341 10.52 30.33 -13.36
CA PHE A 341 9.83 29.18 -12.78
C PHE A 341 8.60 29.61 -11.98
N PHE A 342 8.70 30.57 -11.05
CA PHE A 342 7.55 31.05 -10.28
C PHE A 342 6.46 31.62 -11.17
N ASN A 343 6.82 32.47 -12.14
CA ASN A 343 5.87 33.04 -13.10
C ASN A 343 5.19 31.96 -13.97
N SER A 344 5.83 30.80 -14.16
CA SER A 344 5.26 29.69 -14.92
C SER A 344 4.26 28.84 -14.11
N LEU A 345 4.27 28.90 -12.78
CA LEU A 345 3.48 27.99 -11.93
C LEU A 345 1.98 28.20 -12.11
N GLU A 346 1.53 29.44 -12.32
CA GLU A 346 0.13 29.78 -12.60
C GLU A 346 -0.42 29.09 -13.86
N HIS A 347 0.46 28.76 -14.80
CA HIS A 347 0.09 28.11 -16.06
C HIS A 347 0.00 26.58 -15.94
N ASN A 348 0.21 26.02 -14.75
CA ASN A 348 -0.03 24.61 -14.41
C ASN A 348 0.69 23.57 -15.31
N LEU A 349 1.86 23.92 -15.86
CA LEU A 349 2.44 23.19 -16.99
C LEU A 349 2.98 21.78 -16.66
N VAL A 350 3.31 21.51 -15.40
CA VAL A 350 3.99 20.26 -14.99
C VAL A 350 3.10 19.28 -14.23
N PHE A 351 1.98 19.72 -13.63
CA PHE A 351 1.12 18.84 -12.82
C PHE A 351 0.48 17.73 -13.65
N LYS A 352 0.25 17.97 -14.94
CA LYS A 352 -0.28 16.97 -15.89
C LYS A 352 0.55 15.69 -16.00
N PHE A 353 1.79 15.69 -15.50
CA PHE A 353 2.69 14.55 -15.48
C PHE A 353 2.58 13.67 -14.23
N LEU A 354 1.75 14.05 -13.25
CA LEU A 354 1.46 13.25 -12.06
C LEU A 354 0.27 12.33 -12.34
N ALA A 355 0.28 11.05 -12.01
CA ALA A 355 -0.77 10.13 -12.46
C ALA A 355 -2.14 10.37 -11.80
N ASP A 356 -2.15 10.86 -10.55
CA ASP A 356 -3.34 10.98 -9.71
C ASP A 356 -4.04 12.33 -9.88
N LYS A 357 -5.32 12.32 -10.26
CA LYS A 357 -6.10 13.54 -10.53
C LYS A 357 -6.38 14.38 -9.29
N ASP A 358 -6.64 13.73 -8.15
CA ASP A 358 -6.96 14.42 -6.91
C ASP A 358 -5.68 15.08 -6.37
N TYR A 359 -4.56 14.38 -6.44
CA TYR A 359 -3.26 14.95 -6.10
C TYR A 359 -2.88 16.13 -7.02
N ARG A 360 -3.15 16.06 -8.33
CA ARG A 360 -2.96 17.19 -9.24
C ARG A 360 -3.68 18.44 -8.75
N MET A 361 -4.92 18.31 -8.26
CA MET A 361 -5.67 19.43 -7.71
C MET A 361 -5.00 20.01 -6.46
N LEU A 362 -4.48 19.16 -5.58
CA LEU A 362 -3.79 19.60 -4.35
C LEU A 362 -2.50 20.37 -4.62
N VAL A 363 -1.73 19.96 -5.62
CA VAL A 363 -0.46 20.63 -5.96
C VAL A 363 -0.61 21.78 -6.95
N THR A 364 -1.81 22.00 -7.48
CA THR A 364 -2.10 23.15 -8.35
C THR A 364 -1.87 24.44 -7.57
N ILE A 365 -1.11 25.36 -8.16
CA ILE A 365 -0.75 26.64 -7.56
C ILE A 365 -1.63 27.71 -8.22
N PRO A 366 -2.68 28.21 -7.54
CA PRO A 366 -3.63 29.13 -8.15
C PRO A 366 -3.02 30.50 -8.45
N GLU A 367 -2.03 30.93 -7.67
CA GLU A 367 -1.35 32.22 -7.83
C GLU A 367 0.10 32.09 -7.35
N ALA A 368 1.03 32.56 -8.18
CA ALA A 368 2.45 32.60 -7.87
C ALA A 368 3.18 33.67 -8.67
N SER A 369 3.91 34.52 -7.98
CA SER A 369 4.70 35.57 -8.61
C SER A 369 6.03 35.76 -7.91
N ALA A 370 7.00 36.29 -8.65
CA ALA A 370 8.22 36.83 -8.06
C ALA A 370 8.27 38.33 -8.36
N THR A 371 8.23 39.15 -7.31
CA THR A 371 8.26 40.62 -7.42
C THR A 371 9.52 41.18 -6.79
N LYS A 372 9.99 42.31 -7.33
CA LYS A 372 11.17 42.99 -6.79
C LYS A 372 10.72 43.98 -5.71
N VAL A 373 11.10 43.71 -4.47
CA VAL A 373 10.86 44.60 -3.33
C VAL A 373 12.23 45.15 -2.90
N GLN A 374 12.41 46.46 -3.07
CA GLN A 374 13.70 47.13 -2.89
C GLN A 374 14.81 46.45 -3.74
N ASN A 375 15.82 45.84 -3.10
CA ASN A 375 16.94 45.15 -3.75
C ASN A 375 16.84 43.62 -3.71
N GLN A 376 15.69 43.06 -3.34
CA GLN A 376 15.49 41.62 -3.24
C GLN A 376 14.27 41.16 -4.06
N TRP A 377 14.37 39.97 -4.65
CA TRP A 377 13.22 39.31 -5.27
C TRP A 377 12.51 38.47 -4.23
N ILE A 378 11.22 38.74 -4.03
CA ILE A 378 10.34 38.03 -3.11
C ILE A 378 9.39 37.18 -3.95
N ALA A 379 9.36 35.88 -3.66
CA ALA A 379 8.34 34.99 -4.20
C ALA A 379 7.12 35.04 -3.29
N GLU A 380 5.95 35.07 -3.90
CA GLU A 380 4.67 34.84 -3.26
C GLU A 380 4.02 33.62 -3.92
N VAL A 381 3.56 32.66 -3.12
CA VAL A 381 2.99 31.40 -3.63
C VAL A 381 1.80 30.97 -2.78
N TRP A 382 0.70 30.65 -3.45
CA TRP A 382 -0.50 30.06 -2.85
C TRP A 382 -0.53 28.54 -3.05
N VAL A 383 -0.75 27.78 -1.97
CA VAL A 383 -0.78 26.31 -2.01
C VAL A 383 -1.92 25.79 -1.12
N ALA A 384 -2.61 24.73 -1.55
CA ALA A 384 -3.68 24.13 -0.78
C ALA A 384 -3.18 23.66 0.60
N ASP A 385 -3.90 23.97 1.69
CA ASP A 385 -3.53 23.59 3.07
C ASP A 385 -3.42 22.06 3.23
N GLU A 386 -4.24 21.33 2.49
CA GLU A 386 -4.32 19.87 2.53
C GLU A 386 -3.01 19.17 2.11
N ILE A 387 -2.20 19.77 1.21
CA ILE A 387 -0.94 19.14 0.76
C ILE A 387 0.06 18.97 1.90
N PHE A 388 0.00 19.83 2.93
CA PHE A 388 0.92 19.80 4.06
C PHE A 388 0.63 18.64 5.03
N ASN A 389 -0.58 18.07 4.96
CA ASN A 389 -0.96 16.86 5.69
C ASN A 389 -1.09 15.64 4.78
N TYR A 390 -0.76 15.78 3.49
CA TYR A 390 -0.79 14.69 2.53
C TYR A 390 0.44 13.80 2.70
N PHE A 391 0.25 12.48 2.64
CA PHE A 391 1.32 11.51 2.71
C PHE A 391 1.66 11.02 1.29
N GLU A 392 2.68 11.61 0.68
CA GLU A 392 3.13 11.19 -0.64
C GLU A 392 3.71 9.76 -0.59
N PRO A 393 3.49 8.94 -1.65
CA PRO A 393 3.91 7.54 -1.66
C PRO A 393 5.42 7.34 -1.75
N PHE A 394 6.19 8.34 -2.17
CA PHE A 394 7.64 8.21 -2.33
C PHE A 394 8.39 9.32 -1.61
N LEU A 395 9.45 8.91 -0.91
CA LEU A 395 10.41 9.79 -0.25
C LEU A 395 11.80 9.45 -0.77
N PHE A 396 12.45 10.40 -1.46
CA PHE A 396 13.81 10.26 -1.95
C PHE A 396 14.73 11.28 -1.29
N THR A 397 15.99 10.90 -1.09
CA THR A 397 17.07 11.89 -0.93
C THR A 397 17.06 12.81 -2.15
N ASP A 398 17.13 14.13 -1.92
CA ASP A 398 17.19 15.11 -3.00
C ASP A 398 18.58 15.12 -3.64
N TYR A 399 18.83 14.12 -4.50
CA TYR A 399 20.08 14.01 -5.24
C TYR A 399 20.30 15.18 -6.21
N PHE A 400 19.29 16.03 -6.45
CA PHE A 400 19.41 17.21 -7.30
C PHE A 400 20.05 18.42 -6.57
N LYS A 401 20.19 18.38 -5.24
CA LYS A 401 20.93 19.36 -4.43
C LYS A 401 22.45 19.21 -4.58
N GLN A 402 22.97 19.31 -5.81
CA GLN A 402 24.40 19.20 -6.10
C GLN A 402 24.87 20.35 -6.98
N ASN A 403 26.01 20.95 -6.63
CA ASN A 403 26.66 21.94 -7.47
C ASN A 403 27.02 21.33 -8.84
N LYS A 404 26.56 21.96 -9.92
CA LYS A 404 26.94 21.64 -11.31
C LYS A 404 26.61 20.21 -11.77
N MET A 405 25.38 19.74 -11.54
CA MET A 405 24.87 18.51 -12.14
C MET A 405 24.93 18.55 -13.68
N THR A 406 25.55 17.55 -14.29
CA THR A 406 25.60 17.44 -15.76
C THR A 406 24.24 17.05 -16.35
N VAL A 407 24.05 17.30 -17.65
CA VAL A 407 22.80 16.91 -18.35
C VAL A 407 22.55 15.41 -18.27
N ASP A 408 23.61 14.59 -18.34
CA ASP A 408 23.49 13.14 -18.25
C ASP A 408 23.09 12.71 -16.83
N GLU A 409 23.70 13.29 -15.79
CA GLU A 409 23.34 13.02 -14.39
C GLU A 409 21.88 13.34 -14.10
N PHE A 410 21.43 14.54 -14.50
CA PHE A 410 20.04 14.95 -14.31
C PHE A 410 19.09 14.00 -15.06
N SER A 411 19.43 13.64 -16.29
CA SER A 411 18.57 12.80 -17.13
C SER A 411 18.46 11.37 -16.59
N VAL A 412 19.56 10.79 -16.10
CA VAL A 412 19.58 9.46 -15.48
C VAL A 412 18.79 9.47 -14.18
N LEU A 413 19.04 10.44 -13.29
CA LEU A 413 18.32 10.58 -12.03
C LEU A 413 16.81 10.71 -12.24
N PHE A 414 16.42 11.63 -13.11
CA PHE A 414 15.01 11.84 -13.42
C PHE A 414 14.37 10.57 -13.97
N HIS A 415 15.06 9.84 -14.85
CA HIS A 415 14.55 8.58 -15.39
C HIS A 415 14.37 7.51 -14.30
N ILE A 416 15.32 7.40 -13.38
CA ILE A 416 15.21 6.49 -12.23
C ILE A 416 13.99 6.86 -11.39
N ILE A 417 13.85 8.12 -10.99
CA ILE A 417 12.72 8.59 -10.19
C ILE A 417 11.39 8.37 -10.91
N GLN A 418 11.31 8.71 -12.20
CA GLN A 418 10.10 8.50 -13.01
C GLN A 418 9.72 7.02 -13.05
N ARG A 419 10.68 6.12 -13.29
CA ARG A 419 10.45 4.66 -13.30
C ARG A 419 10.09 4.12 -11.93
N PHE A 420 10.62 4.73 -10.87
CA PHE A 420 10.31 4.37 -9.51
C PHE A 420 8.90 4.80 -9.09
N SER A 421 8.43 5.94 -9.62
CA SER A 421 7.17 6.58 -9.23
C SER A 421 5.94 5.95 -9.90
N VAL A 422 5.83 4.63 -9.83
CA VAL A 422 4.75 3.81 -10.41
C VAL A 422 4.14 2.89 -9.36
N ASN A 423 2.91 2.42 -9.62
CA ASN A 423 2.17 1.56 -8.70
C ASN A 423 2.87 0.23 -8.40
N ASN A 424 3.52 -0.39 -9.39
CA ASN A 424 4.15 -1.69 -9.23
C ASN A 424 5.47 -1.56 -8.43
N LEU A 425 5.80 -2.52 -7.56
CA LEU A 425 7.10 -2.56 -6.86
C LEU A 425 8.23 -2.99 -7.80
N ARG A 426 7.90 -3.74 -8.87
CA ARG A 426 8.80 -4.03 -9.99
C ARG A 426 9.07 -2.77 -10.81
N LYS A 427 10.34 -2.39 -10.95
CA LYS A 427 10.78 -1.25 -11.76
C LYS A 427 11.63 -1.76 -12.93
N ASP A 428 11.05 -1.72 -14.12
CA ASP A 428 11.72 -2.16 -15.35
C ASP A 428 12.60 -1.03 -15.93
N PHE A 429 13.85 -1.35 -16.26
CA PHE A 429 14.82 -0.44 -16.87
C PHE A 429 15.35 -1.00 -18.17
N ASP A 430 15.39 -0.16 -19.21
CA ASP A 430 16.03 -0.46 -20.49
C ASP A 430 16.93 0.74 -20.84
N ILE A 431 18.21 0.61 -20.52
CA ILE A 431 19.21 1.68 -20.72
C ILE A 431 19.49 1.89 -22.21
N LEU A 432 19.28 0.88 -23.06
CA LEU A 432 19.51 1.05 -24.50
C LEU A 432 18.51 2.06 -25.09
N ARG A 433 17.25 2.03 -24.63
CA ARG A 433 16.22 3.00 -25.02
C ARG A 433 16.46 4.41 -24.47
N PHE A 434 17.35 4.56 -23.50
CA PHE A 434 17.73 5.87 -22.96
C PHE A 434 18.68 6.62 -23.89
N TYR A 435 19.37 5.93 -24.80
CA TYR A 435 20.33 6.55 -25.70
C TYR A 435 19.65 7.27 -26.87
N PRO A 436 19.86 8.58 -27.06
CA PRO A 436 19.59 9.21 -28.35
C PRO A 436 20.39 8.53 -29.48
N SER A 437 19.87 8.64 -30.71
CA SER A 437 20.25 7.84 -31.89
C SER A 437 21.73 7.87 -32.28
N LYS A 438 22.55 8.78 -31.73
CA LYS A 438 24.03 8.79 -31.90
C LYS A 438 24.76 9.25 -30.62
N LEU A 439 25.03 8.31 -29.70
CA LEU A 439 25.93 8.52 -28.55
C LEU A 439 27.25 7.76 -28.75
N ASN A 440 28.38 8.42 -28.49
CA ASN A 440 29.69 7.78 -28.50
C ASN A 440 29.86 6.79 -27.32
N GLY A 441 30.80 5.85 -27.46
CA GLY A 441 31.04 4.79 -26.47
C GLY A 441 31.37 5.32 -25.07
N THR A 442 32.18 6.37 -24.98
CA THR A 442 32.57 7.00 -23.72
C THR A 442 31.36 7.54 -22.94
N ARG A 443 30.45 8.25 -23.61
CA ARG A 443 29.24 8.79 -22.99
C ARG A 443 28.23 7.70 -22.63
N LYS A 444 28.13 6.64 -23.44
CA LYS A 444 27.32 5.45 -23.09
C LYS A 444 27.82 4.78 -21.81
N LYS A 445 29.14 4.59 -21.69
CA LYS A 445 29.78 4.06 -20.46
C LYS A 445 29.48 4.96 -19.26
N LYS A 446 29.67 6.28 -19.40
CA LYS A 446 29.33 7.25 -18.35
C LYS A 446 27.87 7.15 -17.88
N ILE A 447 26.92 7.04 -18.80
CA ILE A 447 25.49 6.88 -18.46
C ILE A 447 25.27 5.60 -17.65
N LYS A 448 25.88 4.48 -18.06
CA LYS A 448 25.79 3.21 -17.31
C LYS A 448 26.36 3.35 -15.90
N ASP A 449 27.53 3.96 -15.77
CA ASP A 449 28.17 4.22 -14.48
C ASP A 449 27.28 5.09 -13.57
N LEU A 450 26.57 6.06 -14.14
CA LEU A 450 25.59 6.87 -13.42
C LEU A 450 24.39 6.04 -12.93
N PHE A 451 23.82 5.16 -13.77
CA PHE A 451 22.75 4.25 -13.34
C PHE A 451 23.22 3.36 -12.18
N LEU A 452 24.40 2.74 -12.29
CA LEU A 452 24.98 1.92 -11.23
C LEU A 452 25.14 2.69 -9.93
N ARG A 453 25.68 3.92 -10.01
CA ARG A 453 25.86 4.80 -8.86
C ARG A 453 24.55 5.04 -8.11
N TYR A 454 23.47 5.37 -8.83
CA TYR A 454 22.20 5.68 -8.18
C TYR A 454 21.43 4.44 -7.72
N ILE A 455 21.53 3.32 -8.43
CA ILE A 455 20.98 2.04 -7.96
C ILE A 455 21.66 1.62 -6.66
N LYS A 456 22.99 1.72 -6.58
CA LYS A 456 23.75 1.45 -5.33
C LYS A 456 23.32 2.37 -4.19
N LYS A 457 23.04 3.64 -4.45
CA LYS A 457 22.51 4.57 -3.43
C LYS A 457 21.12 4.16 -2.94
N LEU A 458 20.21 3.82 -3.84
CA LEU A 458 18.86 3.34 -3.47
C LEU A 458 18.93 2.07 -2.63
N GLN A 459 19.86 1.16 -2.94
CA GLN A 459 20.12 -0.04 -2.14
C GLN A 459 20.65 0.33 -0.74
N GLN A 460 21.65 1.21 -0.65
CA GLN A 460 22.21 1.68 0.63
C GLN A 460 21.17 2.38 1.50
N GLU A 461 20.19 3.04 0.89
CA GLU A 461 19.05 3.66 1.57
C GLU A 461 17.91 2.67 1.92
N GLY A 462 18.07 1.38 1.61
CA GLY A 462 17.07 0.34 1.86
C GLY A 462 15.81 0.46 0.99
N LYS A 463 15.87 1.19 -0.12
CA LYS A 463 14.72 1.45 -1.01
C LYS A 463 14.45 0.30 -1.99
N ILE A 464 15.46 -0.53 -2.27
CA ILE A 464 15.38 -1.67 -3.18
C ILE A 464 16.02 -2.92 -2.59
N GLN A 465 15.65 -4.08 -3.14
CA GLN A 465 16.24 -5.38 -2.80
C GLN A 465 17.71 -5.45 -3.25
N GLU A 466 18.46 -6.38 -2.66
CA GLU A 466 19.90 -6.57 -2.88
C GLU A 466 20.27 -7.05 -4.29
N GLN A 467 19.30 -7.58 -5.04
CA GLN A 467 19.52 -8.23 -6.33
C GLN A 467 18.72 -7.55 -7.45
N VAL A 468 19.33 -7.57 -8.63
CA VAL A 468 18.73 -7.16 -9.90
C VAL A 468 18.33 -8.40 -10.68
N LEU A 469 17.14 -8.38 -11.29
CA LEU A 469 16.66 -9.42 -12.18
C LEU A 469 16.88 -9.02 -13.65
N PHE A 470 17.45 -9.91 -14.43
CA PHE A 470 17.56 -9.82 -15.89
C PHE A 470 16.47 -10.68 -16.54
N PRO A 471 15.30 -10.10 -16.89
CA PRO A 471 14.10 -10.87 -17.23
C PRO A 471 14.20 -11.62 -18.57
N LEU A 472 15.18 -11.32 -19.42
CA LEU A 472 15.41 -12.03 -20.68
C LEU A 472 16.23 -13.32 -20.49
N GLN A 473 16.85 -13.50 -19.33
CA GLN A 473 17.64 -14.69 -19.00
C GLN A 473 16.74 -15.84 -18.52
N SER A 474 17.11 -17.07 -18.87
CA SER A 474 16.37 -18.27 -18.41
C SER A 474 16.41 -18.43 -16.89
N GLU A 475 15.41 -19.09 -16.31
CA GLU A 475 15.37 -19.33 -14.84
C GLU A 475 16.57 -20.13 -14.33
N SER A 476 17.14 -20.98 -15.18
CA SER A 476 18.34 -21.77 -14.89
C SER A 476 19.64 -20.99 -14.98
N ASN A 477 19.64 -19.76 -15.52
CA ASN A 477 20.84 -18.98 -15.69
C ASN A 477 21.25 -18.35 -14.35
N PRO A 478 22.46 -18.65 -13.81
CA PRO A 478 22.94 -18.03 -12.57
C PRO A 478 23.05 -16.50 -12.68
N ASN A 479 23.26 -15.97 -13.89
CA ASN A 479 23.33 -14.53 -14.15
C ASN A 479 21.96 -13.86 -14.28
N ARG A 480 20.85 -14.60 -14.12
CA ARG A 480 19.51 -14.01 -14.10
C ARG A 480 19.30 -13.10 -12.90
N LEU A 481 19.87 -13.44 -11.75
CA LEU A 481 19.84 -12.64 -10.53
C LEU A 481 21.27 -12.27 -10.15
N ILE A 482 21.58 -10.98 -10.14
CA ILE A 482 22.92 -10.46 -9.81
C ILE A 482 22.82 -9.55 -8.61
N ASN A 483 23.69 -9.72 -7.61
CA ASN A 483 23.75 -8.78 -6.48
C ASN A 483 24.18 -7.40 -6.98
N ILE A 484 23.62 -6.34 -6.42
CA ILE A 484 23.94 -4.97 -6.82
C ILE A 484 25.43 -4.63 -6.57
N SER A 485 26.08 -5.30 -5.59
CA SER A 485 27.52 -5.21 -5.36
C SER A 485 28.34 -5.61 -6.60
N ASP A 486 27.86 -6.63 -7.31
CA ASP A 486 28.56 -7.30 -8.42
C ASP A 486 28.13 -6.72 -9.79
N LEU A 487 27.10 -5.86 -9.78
CA LEU A 487 26.59 -5.19 -10.95
C LEU A 487 27.61 -4.17 -11.52
N ASN A 488 27.82 -4.23 -12.84
CA ASN A 488 28.79 -3.40 -13.55
C ASN A 488 28.23 -3.00 -14.94
N ALA A 489 28.95 -2.14 -15.67
CA ALA A 489 28.46 -1.56 -16.92
C ALA A 489 28.30 -2.59 -18.07
N GLN A 490 28.98 -3.74 -17.99
CA GLN A 490 28.86 -4.81 -18.99
C GLN A 490 27.52 -5.53 -18.86
N HIS A 491 26.99 -5.68 -17.64
CA HIS A 491 25.65 -6.24 -17.42
C HIS A 491 24.53 -5.35 -17.98
N LEU A 492 24.74 -4.03 -18.00
CA LEU A 492 23.75 -3.03 -18.44
C LEU A 492 23.61 -2.93 -19.98
N VAL A 493 23.71 -4.06 -20.69
CA VAL A 493 23.50 -4.17 -22.14
C VAL A 493 22.12 -4.72 -22.49
N GLU A 494 21.38 -5.24 -21.52
CA GLU A 494 20.02 -5.74 -21.68
C GLU A 494 19.09 -5.09 -20.64
N PRO A 495 17.76 -5.18 -20.83
CA PRO A 495 16.81 -4.72 -19.83
C PRO A 495 17.00 -5.45 -18.50
N PHE A 496 16.78 -4.73 -17.41
CA PHE A 496 16.87 -5.27 -16.06
C PHE A 496 15.76 -4.71 -15.17
N VAL A 497 15.60 -5.33 -14.01
CA VAL A 497 14.52 -5.08 -13.08
C VAL A 497 15.08 -4.94 -11.68
N ILE A 498 14.66 -3.89 -10.99
CA ILE A 498 14.88 -3.76 -9.55
C ILE A 498 13.53 -3.82 -8.83
N PHE A 499 13.54 -4.32 -7.60
CA PHE A 499 12.34 -4.45 -6.78
C PHE A 499 12.41 -3.48 -5.61
N GLU A 500 11.42 -2.61 -5.50
CA GLU A 500 11.21 -1.72 -4.36
C GLU A 500 10.95 -2.53 -3.08
N VAL A 501 11.49 -2.07 -1.96
CA VAL A 501 11.23 -2.66 -0.63
C VAL A 501 10.19 -1.81 0.11
N LEU A 502 9.08 -2.45 0.49
CA LEU A 502 8.07 -1.85 1.38
C LEU A 502 8.49 -2.01 2.85
N GLN A 503 9.48 -1.22 3.25
CA GLN A 503 9.93 -1.15 4.63
C GLN A 503 9.00 -0.27 5.45
N VAL A 504 8.04 -0.90 6.12
CA VAL A 504 7.15 -0.26 7.09
C VAL A 504 7.15 -1.02 8.41
N SER A 505 6.95 -0.31 9.51
CA SER A 505 6.99 -0.87 10.86
C SER A 505 5.63 -0.75 11.52
N PHE A 506 4.95 -1.88 11.68
CA PHE A 506 3.69 -1.96 12.44
C PHE A 506 4.00 -2.00 13.94
N VAL A 507 3.10 -1.44 14.77
CA VAL A 507 3.15 -1.66 16.22
C VAL A 507 2.92 -3.15 16.51
N GLU A 508 3.72 -3.71 17.42
CA GLU A 508 3.61 -5.12 17.78
C GLU A 508 2.26 -5.48 18.41
#